data_AF-A0A842N758-F1
#
_entry.id   AF-A0A842N758-F1
#
_cell.length_a   1.000
_cell.length_b   1.000
_cell.length_c   1.000
_cell.angle_alpha   90.00
_cell.angle_beta   90.00
_cell.angle_gamma   90.00
#
_symmetry.space_group_name_H-M   'P 1'
#
loop_
_entity.id
_entity.type
_entity.pdbx_description
1 polymer ?
#
loop_
_entity_poly.entity_id
_entity_poly.type
_entity_poly.pdbx_seq_one_letter_code
_entity_poly.pdbx_strand_id
1 'polypeptide(L)'
;MGRMEERLKKAVQVTAGATKGVISKISDNPKSSKYVAPHRHCVICHTPVPLEADPAHCGAEECSTKHARREKSRKRLQLMMYLFPAIAIMLFILPFVTS
;
A
#
# COMPACT_ATOMS: atom_id res chain seq x y z
N MET A 1 1.49 -31.04 -13.87
CA MET A 1 1.67 -29.99 -12.83
C MET A 1 3.15 -29.89 -12.55
N GLY A 2 3.72 -28.69 -12.70
CA GLY A 2 5.17 -28.49 -12.68
C GLY A 2 5.74 -28.52 -11.26
N ARG A 3 7.00 -28.95 -11.12
CA ARG A 3 7.74 -28.96 -9.84
C ARG A 3 7.77 -27.60 -9.14
N MET A 4 7.58 -26.48 -9.85
CA MET A 4 7.49 -25.14 -9.26
C MET A 4 6.16 -24.92 -8.51
N GLU A 5 5.04 -25.43 -9.02
CA GLU A 5 3.73 -25.26 -8.38
C GLU A 5 3.67 -25.96 -7.02
N GLU A 6 4.28 -27.14 -6.91
CA GLU A 6 4.38 -27.87 -5.63
C GLU A 6 5.23 -27.13 -4.61
N ARG A 7 6.36 -26.54 -5.04
CA ARG A 7 7.23 -25.74 -4.16
C ARG A 7 6.51 -24.49 -3.66
N LEU A 8 5.74 -23.83 -4.52
CA LEU A 8 4.94 -22.67 -4.15
C LEU A 8 3.86 -23.05 -3.13
N LYS A 9 3.08 -24.11 -3.39
CA LYS A 9 2.05 -24.60 -2.46
C LYS A 9 2.65 -24.96 -1.10
N LYS A 10 3.80 -25.63 -1.09
CA LYS A 10 4.51 -25.99 0.14
C LYS A 10 4.99 -24.75 0.91
N ALA A 11 5.55 -23.75 0.22
CA ALA A 11 6.00 -22.51 0.86
C ALA A 11 4.83 -21.71 1.47
N VAL A 12 3.68 -21.66 0.78
CA VAL A 12 2.46 -21.03 1.29
C VAL A 12 1.95 -21.76 2.53
N GLN A 13 1.90 -23.10 2.51
CA GLN A 13 1.46 -23.89 3.66
C GLN A 13 2.37 -23.72 4.88
N VAL A 14 3.70 -23.70 4.69
CA VAL A 14 4.66 -23.48 5.78
C VAL A 14 4.47 -22.09 6.39
N THR A 15 4.32 -21.07 5.55
CA THR A 15 4.10 -19.69 6.01
C THR A 15 2.78 -19.56 6.77
N ALA A 16 1.69 -20.13 6.25
CA ALA A 16 0.38 -20.11 6.89
C ALA A 16 0.33 -20.89 8.21
N GLY A 17 1.07 -22.01 8.29
CA GLY A 17 1.20 -22.80 9.51
C GLY A 17 1.94 -22.04 10.62
N ALA A 18 3.05 -21.38 10.27
CA ALA A 18 3.84 -20.59 11.21
C ALA A 18 3.04 -19.41 11.79
N THR A 19 2.22 -18.76 10.98
CA THR A 19 1.37 -17.64 11.44
C THR A 19 0.18 -18.09 12.28
N LYS A 20 -0.45 -19.23 11.97
CA LYS A 20 -1.62 -19.75 12.71
C LYS A 20 -1.34 -19.95 14.20
N GLY A 21 -0.17 -20.47 14.56
CA GLY A 21 0.22 -20.70 15.96
C GLY A 21 0.48 -19.43 16.77
N VAL A 22 0.74 -18.30 16.09
CA VAL A 22 0.90 -16.98 16.72
C VAL A 22 -0.47 -16.30 16.84
N ILE A 23 -1.30 -16.39 15.79
CA ILE A 23 -2.65 -15.80 15.76
C ILE A 23 -3.58 -16.47 16.77
N SER A 24 -3.48 -17.79 16.98
CA SER A 24 -4.30 -18.49 17.97
C SER A 24 -4.04 -18.07 19.42
N LYS A 25 -2.94 -17.36 19.69
CA LYS A 25 -2.63 -16.79 21.01
C LYS A 25 -3.24 -15.41 21.21
N ILE A 26 -3.68 -14.75 20.14
CA ILE A 26 -4.35 -13.44 20.17
C ILE A 26 -5.84 -13.70 20.38
N SER A 27 -6.47 -12.91 21.23
CA SER A 27 -7.90 -13.03 21.50
C SER A 27 -8.69 -11.97 20.75
N ASP A 28 -9.85 -12.34 20.24
CA ASP A 28 -10.79 -11.38 19.63
C ASP A 28 -11.60 -10.59 20.68
N ASN A 29 -11.57 -11.00 21.95
CA ASN A 29 -12.30 -10.34 23.04
C ASN A 29 -11.60 -9.05 23.47
N PRO A 30 -12.22 -7.85 23.36
CA PRO A 30 -11.61 -6.58 23.73
C PRO A 30 -11.26 -6.44 25.22
N LYS A 31 -11.83 -7.27 26.09
CA LYS A 31 -11.54 -7.30 27.54
C LYS A 31 -10.37 -8.21 27.92
N SER A 32 -9.82 -8.95 26.97
CA SER A 32 -8.72 -9.88 27.22
C SER A 32 -7.37 -9.16 27.16
N SER A 33 -6.44 -9.57 28.02
CA SER A 33 -5.06 -9.06 28.02
C SER A 33 -4.28 -9.42 26.74
N LYS A 34 -4.79 -10.35 25.93
CA LYS A 34 -4.21 -10.76 24.65
C LYS A 34 -4.90 -10.13 23.45
N TYR A 35 -5.75 -9.13 23.68
CA TYR A 35 -6.40 -8.36 22.62
C TYR A 35 -5.43 -7.35 22.03
N VAL A 36 -5.33 -7.35 20.70
CA VAL A 36 -4.55 -6.36 19.96
C VAL A 36 -5.55 -5.46 19.25
N ALA A 37 -5.62 -4.20 19.65
CA ALA A 37 -6.47 -3.23 18.99
C ALA A 37 -6.04 -3.07 17.51
N PRO A 38 -7.00 -2.93 16.59
CA PRO A 38 -6.72 -2.54 15.22
C PRO A 38 -5.80 -1.31 15.17
N HIS A 39 -4.72 -1.40 14.40
CA HIS A 39 -3.71 -0.33 14.24
C HIS A 39 -3.26 -0.25 12.80
N ARG A 40 -2.71 0.90 12.40
CA ARG A 40 -2.05 1.08 11.11
C ARG A 40 -0.54 1.07 11.32
N HIS A 41 0.21 0.71 10.29
CA HIS A 41 1.66 0.87 10.29
C HIS A 41 2.04 2.10 9.48
N CYS A 42 3.05 2.84 9.92
CA CYS A 42 3.62 3.91 9.10
C CYS A 42 4.12 3.34 7.77
N VAL A 43 3.77 3.97 6.65
CA VAL A 43 4.16 3.54 5.30
C VAL A 43 5.68 3.62 5.04
N ILE A 44 6.44 4.24 5.94
CA ILE A 44 7.87 4.50 5.77
C ILE A 44 8.71 3.64 6.72
N CYS A 45 8.39 3.64 8.01
CA CYS A 45 9.18 2.94 9.04
C CYS A 45 8.43 1.77 9.70
N HIS A 46 7.19 1.51 9.31
CA HIS A 46 6.35 0.42 9.82
C HIS A 46 6.03 0.45 11.32
N THR A 47 6.33 1.54 12.02
CA THR A 47 5.93 1.72 13.42
C THR A 47 4.40 1.73 13.55
N PRO A 48 3.83 1.22 14.65
CA PRO A 48 2.39 1.25 14.88
C PRO A 48 1.91 2.70 15.05
N VAL A 49 0.78 3.01 14.41
CA VAL A 49 0.11 4.31 14.38
C VAL A 49 -1.38 4.05 14.64
N PRO A 50 -2.09 4.92 15.40
CA PRO A 50 -3.53 4.79 15.56
C PRO A 50 -4.26 4.83 14.20
N LEU A 51 -5.39 4.14 14.10
CA LEU A 51 -6.19 4.09 12.87
C LEU A 51 -6.65 5.45 12.37
N GLU A 52 -6.95 6.35 13.31
CA GLU A 52 -7.45 7.70 13.06
C GLU A 52 -6.35 8.72 12.69
N ALA A 53 -5.09 8.30 12.64
CA ALA A 53 -4.03 9.21 12.20
C ALA A 53 -4.14 9.49 10.70
N ASP A 54 -4.48 10.74 10.38
CA ASP A 54 -4.33 11.34 9.06
C ASP A 54 -3.34 12.51 9.20
N PRO A 55 -2.16 12.48 8.56
CA PRO A 55 -1.62 11.56 7.54
C PRO A 55 -1.11 10.19 8.03
N ALA A 56 -1.11 9.17 7.15
CA ALA A 56 -0.71 7.77 7.39
C ALA A 56 0.80 7.51 7.62
N HIS A 57 1.43 8.34 8.47
CA HIS A 57 2.81 8.20 8.91
C HIS A 57 2.96 8.57 10.38
N CYS A 58 4.03 8.14 11.03
CA CYS A 58 4.21 8.26 12.47
C CYS A 58 4.51 9.70 12.99
N GLY A 59 4.50 10.72 12.13
CA GLY A 59 4.77 12.11 12.51
C GLY A 59 6.25 12.46 12.75
N ALA A 60 7.16 11.49 12.73
CA ALA A 60 8.61 11.76 12.79
C ALA A 60 9.06 12.58 11.58
N GLU A 61 9.98 13.53 11.79
CA GLU A 61 10.47 14.47 10.76
C GLU A 61 11.03 13.75 9.53
N GLU A 62 11.80 12.67 9.72
CA GLU A 62 12.28 11.86 8.61
C GLU A 62 11.15 11.22 7.78
N CYS A 63 10.06 10.83 8.44
CA CYS A 63 8.92 10.21 7.78
C CYS A 63 8.06 11.27 7.09
N SER A 64 7.90 12.46 7.68
CA SER A 64 7.10 13.54 7.08
C SER A 64 7.75 14.07 5.80
N THR A 65 9.08 14.24 5.80
CA THR A 65 9.86 14.67 4.63
C THR A 65 9.81 13.65 3.49
N LYS A 66 10.02 12.36 3.80
CA LYS A 66 9.91 11.26 2.82
C LYS A 66 8.49 11.16 2.26
N HIS A 67 7.47 11.32 3.10
CA HIS A 67 6.07 11.30 2.68
C HIS A 67 5.76 12.47 1.74
N ALA A 68 6.13 13.70 2.10
CA ALA A 68 5.94 14.89 1.29
C ALA A 68 6.63 14.78 -0.09
N ARG A 69 7.86 14.23 -0.14
CA ARG A 69 8.58 13.99 -1.40
C ARG A 69 7.85 12.97 -2.28
N ARG A 70 7.37 11.86 -1.71
CA ARG A 70 6.62 10.83 -2.44
C ARG A 70 5.30 11.38 -2.97
N GLU A 71 4.60 12.19 -2.18
CA GLU A 71 3.32 12.80 -2.55
C GLU A 71 3.49 13.78 -3.72
N LYS A 72 4.54 14.63 -3.68
CA LYS A 72 4.88 15.51 -4.81
C LYS A 72 5.25 14.74 -6.08
N SER A 73 5.88 13.58 -5.95
CA SER A 73 6.18 12.71 -7.09
C SER A 73 4.90 12.09 -7.66
N ARG A 74 4.04 11.54 -6.80
CA ARG A 74 2.76 10.93 -7.18
C ARG A 74 1.87 11.91 -7.93
N LYS A 75 1.69 13.13 -7.41
CA LYS A 75 0.90 14.18 -8.08
C LYS A 75 1.43 14.55 -9.46
N ARG A 76 2.77 14.65 -9.61
CA ARG A 76 3.40 14.91 -10.90
C ARG A 76 3.20 13.75 -11.88
N LEU A 77 3.44 12.51 -11.44
CA LEU A 77 3.22 11.32 -12.28
C LEU A 77 1.76 11.19 -12.70
N GLN A 78 0.83 11.44 -11.79
CA GLN A 78 -0.60 11.43 -12.08
C GLN A 78 -0.96 12.49 -13.12
N LEU A 79 -0.44 13.71 -12.98
CA LEU A 79 -0.67 14.76 -13.96
C LEU A 79 -0.06 14.40 -15.34
N MET A 80 1.15 13.87 -15.38
CA MET A 80 1.79 13.43 -16.63
C MET A 80 1.01 12.30 -17.32
N MET A 81 0.46 11.35 -16.55
CA MET A 81 -0.34 10.24 -17.06
C MET A 81 -1.58 10.71 -17.81
N TYR A 82 -2.17 11.84 -17.42
CA TYR A 82 -3.35 12.40 -18.09
C TYR A 82 -3.00 13.46 -19.14
N LEU A 83 -1.98 14.29 -18.88
CA LEU A 83 -1.60 15.39 -19.77
C LEU A 83 -1.09 14.88 -21.11
N PHE A 84 -0.23 13.86 -21.10
CA PHE A 84 0.35 13.29 -22.32
C PHE A 84 -0.71 12.72 -23.29
N PRO A 85 -1.59 11.79 -22.87
CA PRO A 85 -2.61 11.27 -23.78
C PRO A 85 -3.63 12.34 -24.19
N ALA A 86 -3.96 13.29 -23.31
CA ALA A 86 -4.86 14.39 -23.67
C ALA A 86 -4.31 15.24 -24.83
N ILE A 87 -3.02 15.61 -24.77
CA ILE A 87 -2.37 16.37 -25.85
C ILE A 87 -2.30 15.52 -27.12
N ALA A 88 -1.94 14.24 -27.02
CA ALA A 88 -1.86 13.36 -28.18
C ALA A 88 -3.19 13.23 -28.92
N ILE A 89 -4.29 13.03 -28.17
CA ILE A 89 -5.64 12.95 -28.73
C ILE A 89 -6.05 14.29 -29.35
N MET A 90 -5.76 15.41 -28.69
CA MET A 90 -6.09 16.74 -29.19
C MET A 90 -5.41 17.00 -30.54
N LEU A 91 -4.09 16.76 -30.64
CA LEU A 91 -3.33 16.92 -31.87
C LEU A 91 -3.81 15.97 -32.99
N PHE A 92 -4.25 14.77 -32.64
CA PHE A 92 -4.80 13.83 -33.61
C PHE A 92 -6.16 14.27 -34.18
N ILE A 93 -7.03 14.85 -33.36
CA ILE A 93 -8.38 15.27 -33.77
C ILE A 93 -8.38 16.62 -34.48
N LEU A 94 -7.45 17.52 -34.13
CA LEU A 94 -7.35 18.87 -34.69
C LEU A 94 -7.46 18.94 -36.22
N PRO A 95 -6.73 18.13 -37.03
CA PRO A 95 -6.84 18.19 -38.49
C PRO A 95 -8.22 17.78 -39.02
N PHE A 96 -8.95 16.88 -38.34
CA PHE A 96 -10.28 16.44 -38.78
C PHE A 96 -11.36 17.49 -38.56
N VAL A 97 -11.16 18.43 -37.64
CA VAL A 97 -12.12 19.51 -37.35
C VAL A 97 -11.91 20.71 -38.28
N THR A 98 -10.68 20.91 -38.77
CA THR A 98 -10.34 22.00 -39.68
C THR A 98 -10.39 21.62 -41.17
N SER A 99 -10.69 20.36 -41.49
CA SER A 99 -10.82 19.85 -42.87
C SER A 99 -12.26 19.91 -43.37
#